data_AF-A0A9E3X576-F1
#
_entry.id   AF-A0A9E3X576-F1
#
_cell.length_a   1.000
_cell.length_b   1.000
_cell.length_c   1.000
_cell.angle_alpha   90.00
_cell.angle_beta   90.00
_cell.angle_gamma   90.00
#
_symmetry.space_group_name_H-M   'P 1'
#
loop_
_entity.id
_entity.type
_entity.pdbx_description
1 polymer ?
#
loop_
_entity_poly.entity_id
_entity_poly.type
_entity_poly.pdbx_seq_one_letter_code
_entity_poly.pdbx_strand_id
1 'polypeptide(L)'
;MNLRHPCTTNLLEELLSDPQIRAQLARLRDYHGETYHHSLRVCLLSLDLGIQLHLSPSDLWYLGRASLLHDIGKLEIPTEILDKPSALTPQEHQEMRKHVRLSFWAIQSMESQLQAYDVVKKIAVAHHEFTTTPYPRNGKMSLTDEALLSERRRTDKSISYLSQIVAIADMT
;
A
#
# COMPACT_ATOMS: atom_id res chain seq x y z
N MET A 1 9.66 28.54 -18.76
CA MET A 1 8.82 27.37 -18.47
C MET A 1 8.80 27.21 -16.96
N ASN A 2 7.73 27.64 -16.28
CA ASN A 2 7.64 27.59 -14.81
C ASN A 2 7.36 26.14 -14.39
N LEU A 3 8.40 25.37 -14.10
CA LEU A 3 8.25 24.09 -13.41
C LEU A 3 7.88 24.41 -11.96
N ARG A 4 6.58 24.43 -11.66
CA ARG A 4 6.13 24.40 -10.27
C ARG A 4 6.65 23.09 -9.69
N HIS A 5 7.51 23.16 -8.67
CA HIS A 5 7.87 21.98 -7.90
C HIS A 5 6.58 21.34 -7.38
N PRO A 6 6.38 20.03 -7.57
CA PRO A 6 5.20 19.36 -7.03
C PRO A 6 5.20 19.54 -5.52
N CYS A 7 4.08 20.04 -4.99
CA CYS A 7 3.84 20.14 -3.56
C CYS A 7 3.10 18.89 -3.12
N THR A 8 3.55 18.27 -2.04
CA THR A 8 3.00 17.02 -1.49
C THR A 8 1.50 17.12 -1.21
N THR A 9 1.03 18.26 -0.69
CA THR A 9 -0.40 18.48 -0.44
C THR A 9 -1.22 18.50 -1.72
N ASN A 10 -0.72 19.12 -2.79
CA ASN A 10 -1.41 19.16 -4.07
C ASN A 10 -1.51 17.76 -4.70
N LEU A 11 -0.46 16.94 -4.56
CA LEU A 11 -0.48 15.55 -5.00
C LEU A 11 -1.49 14.73 -4.20
N LEU A 12 -1.53 14.91 -2.87
CA LEU A 12 -2.52 14.24 -2.03
C LEU A 12 -3.95 14.63 -2.43
N GLU A 13 -4.23 15.91 -2.66
CA GLU A 13 -5.54 16.39 -3.14
C GLU A 13 -5.91 15.74 -4.48
N GLU A 14 -4.97 15.63 -5.42
CA GLU A 14 -5.18 14.94 -6.70
C GLU A 14 -5.51 13.46 -6.49
N LEU A 15 -4.78 12.75 -5.62
CA LEU A 15 -5.04 11.35 -5.29
C LEU A 15 -6.42 11.16 -4.66
N LEU A 16 -6.82 12.06 -3.76
CA LEU A 16 -8.14 12.07 -3.13
C LEU A 16 -9.25 12.56 -4.07
N SER A 17 -8.93 13.07 -5.27
CA SER A 17 -9.96 13.34 -6.28
C SER A 17 -10.51 12.05 -6.89
N ASP A 18 -9.74 10.95 -6.86
CA ASP A 18 -10.13 9.62 -7.35
C ASP A 18 -11.28 9.04 -6.50
N PRO A 19 -12.49 8.85 -7.07
CA PRO A 19 -13.64 8.37 -6.32
C PRO A 19 -13.45 6.98 -5.71
N GLN A 20 -12.68 6.11 -6.37
CA GLN A 20 -12.44 4.75 -5.88
C GLN A 20 -11.55 4.79 -4.64
N ILE A 21 -10.47 5.59 -4.68
CA ILE A 21 -9.58 5.78 -3.52
C ILE A 21 -10.35 6.39 -2.35
N ARG A 22 -11.14 7.45 -2.59
CA ARG A 22 -11.95 8.05 -1.52
C ARG A 22 -12.92 7.05 -0.91
N ALA A 23 -13.59 6.24 -1.72
CA ALA A 23 -14.54 5.25 -1.23
C ALA A 23 -13.85 4.22 -0.32
N GLN A 24 -12.68 3.70 -0.72
CA GLN A 24 -11.92 2.76 0.11
C GLN A 24 -11.41 3.41 1.40
N LEU A 25 -10.86 4.64 1.33
CA LEU A 25 -10.39 5.35 2.51
C LEU A 25 -11.53 5.72 3.46
N ALA A 26 -12.73 6.03 2.96
CA ALA A 26 -13.90 6.25 3.80
C ALA A 26 -14.30 4.98 4.55
N ARG A 27 -14.33 3.82 3.86
CA ARG A 27 -14.57 2.52 4.50
C ARG A 27 -13.52 2.25 5.58
N LEU A 28 -12.25 2.50 5.28
CA LEU A 28 -11.14 2.29 6.21
C LEU A 28 -11.25 3.19 7.44
N ARG A 29 -11.59 4.47 7.26
CA ARG A 29 -11.83 5.42 8.35
C ARG A 29 -12.96 4.96 9.26
N ASP A 30 -14.07 4.52 8.65
CA ASP A 30 -15.27 4.12 9.39
C ASP A 30 -15.05 2.77 10.12
N TYR A 31 -14.19 1.89 9.59
CA TYR A 31 -13.84 0.60 10.19
C TYR A 31 -12.75 0.71 11.26
N HIS A 32 -11.64 1.38 10.95
CA HIS A 32 -10.49 1.51 11.83
C HIS A 32 -9.72 2.82 11.57
N GLY A 33 -10.08 3.86 12.33
CA GLY A 33 -9.58 5.22 12.15
C GLY A 33 -8.06 5.37 12.25
N GLU A 34 -7.38 4.57 13.07
CA GLU A 34 -5.91 4.62 13.17
C GLU A 34 -5.25 4.14 11.88
N THR A 35 -5.74 3.07 11.25
CA THR A 35 -5.18 2.63 9.96
C THR A 35 -5.44 3.66 8.86
N TYR A 36 -6.59 4.34 8.88
CA TYR A 36 -6.84 5.45 7.96
C TYR A 36 -5.82 6.59 8.12
N HIS A 37 -5.57 7.04 9.35
CA HIS A 37 -4.56 8.08 9.60
C HIS A 37 -3.15 7.59 9.26
N HIS A 38 -2.84 6.33 9.55
CA HIS A 38 -1.58 5.68 9.15
C HIS A 38 -1.37 5.75 7.64
N SER A 39 -2.35 5.32 6.84
CA SER A 39 -2.24 5.37 5.37
C SER A 39 -2.03 6.79 4.83
N LEU A 40 -2.65 7.81 5.44
CA LEU A 40 -2.40 9.21 5.07
C LEU A 40 -0.97 9.66 5.41
N ARG A 41 -0.46 9.32 6.61
CA ARG A 41 0.91 9.64 7.02
C ARG A 41 1.94 8.98 6.10
N VAL A 42 1.77 7.68 5.83
CA VAL A 42 2.64 6.92 4.93
C VAL A 42 2.61 7.53 3.53
N CYS A 43 1.46 7.94 3.02
CA CYS A 43 1.35 8.63 1.73
C CYS A 43 2.13 9.94 1.68
N LEU A 44 1.93 10.82 2.67
CA LEU A 44 2.64 12.11 2.75
C LEU A 44 4.16 11.91 2.79
N LEU A 45 4.65 11.03 3.68
CA LEU A 45 6.08 10.74 3.80
C LEU A 45 6.66 10.10 2.54
N SER A 46 5.92 9.18 1.91
CA SER A 46 6.34 8.55 0.66
C SER A 46 6.47 9.58 -0.47
N LEU A 47 5.48 10.47 -0.61
CA LEU A 47 5.49 11.52 -1.62
C LEU A 47 6.60 12.55 -1.36
N ASP A 48 6.80 12.98 -0.11
CA ASP A 48 7.90 13.87 0.27
C ASP A 48 9.26 13.28 -0.10
N LEU A 49 9.47 12.00 0.23
CA LEU A 49 10.71 11.30 -0.12
C LEU A 49 10.85 11.15 -1.64
N GLY A 50 9.77 10.80 -2.34
CA GLY A 50 9.75 10.69 -3.80
C GLY A 50 10.10 12.00 -4.51
N ILE A 51 9.61 13.14 -4.00
CA ILE A 51 9.93 14.47 -4.54
C ILE A 51 11.41 14.79 -4.33
N GLN A 52 11.95 14.51 -3.14
CA GLN A 52 13.38 14.71 -2.83
C GLN A 52 14.30 13.83 -3.69
N LEU A 53 13.82 12.64 -4.05
CA LEU A 53 14.51 11.71 -4.95
C LEU A 53 14.28 12.02 -6.45
N HIS A 54 13.59 13.13 -6.76
CA HIS A 54 13.29 13.56 -8.12
C HIS A 54 12.56 12.51 -8.97
N LEU A 55 11.66 11.76 -8.34
CA LEU A 55 10.80 10.81 -9.05
C LEU A 55 9.97 11.51 -10.13
N SER A 56 9.68 10.77 -11.22
CA SER A 56 8.83 11.27 -12.29
C SER A 56 7.39 11.51 -11.80
N PRO A 57 6.60 12.37 -12.46
CA PRO A 57 5.19 12.56 -12.11
C PRO A 57 4.39 11.25 -12.10
N SER A 58 4.67 10.33 -13.03
CA SER A 58 4.04 9.00 -13.06
C SER A 58 4.44 8.14 -11.87
N ASP A 59 5.70 8.18 -11.45
CA ASP A 59 6.16 7.41 -10.29
C ASP A 59 5.57 7.95 -8.99
N LEU A 60 5.47 9.28 -8.83
CA LEU A 60 4.78 9.91 -7.70
C LEU A 60 3.30 9.53 -7.66
N TRP A 61 2.65 9.44 -8.83
CA TRP A 61 1.27 8.99 -8.97
C TRP A 61 1.10 7.53 -8.52
N TYR A 62 2.01 6.62 -8.93
CA TYR A 62 1.97 5.22 -8.49
C TYR A 62 2.27 5.08 -7.00
N LEU A 63 3.30 5.79 -6.53
CA LEU A 63 3.75 5.79 -5.15
C LEU A 63 2.64 6.25 -4.21
N GLY A 64 2.04 7.42 -4.50
CA GLY A 64 0.98 7.97 -3.65
C GLY A 64 -0.25 7.06 -3.54
N ARG A 65 -0.70 6.46 -4.65
CA ARG A 65 -1.81 5.49 -4.62
C ARG A 65 -1.46 4.23 -3.84
N ALA A 66 -0.27 3.69 -4.08
CA ALA A 66 0.18 2.49 -3.39
C ALA A 66 0.28 2.74 -1.87
N SER A 67 0.82 3.88 -1.46
CA SER A 67 0.90 4.26 -0.04
C SER A 67 -0.48 4.45 0.60
N LEU A 68 -1.48 5.02 -0.10
CA LEU A 68 -2.84 5.14 0.47
C LEU A 68 -3.54 3.79 0.62
N LEU A 69 -3.22 2.82 -0.24
CA LEU A 69 -3.93 1.54 -0.35
C LEU A 69 -3.15 0.35 0.23
N HIS A 70 -1.91 0.53 0.68
CA HIS A 70 -1.02 -0.57 1.11
C HIS A 70 -1.68 -1.47 2.17
N ASP A 71 -2.42 -0.84 3.08
CA ASP A 71 -3.04 -1.46 4.25
C ASP A 71 -4.55 -1.68 4.12
N ILE A 72 -5.15 -1.46 2.94
CA ILE A 72 -6.62 -1.51 2.79
C ILE A 72 -7.22 -2.88 3.12
N GLY A 73 -6.43 -3.95 3.00
CA GLY A 73 -6.80 -5.29 3.43
C GLY A 73 -7.06 -5.44 4.93
N LYS A 74 -6.67 -4.46 5.76
CA LYS A 74 -7.02 -4.42 7.19
C LYS A 74 -8.52 -4.27 7.43
N LEU A 75 -9.31 -3.87 6.43
CA LEU A 75 -10.78 -3.92 6.47
C LEU A 75 -11.34 -5.31 6.76
N GLU A 76 -10.58 -6.36 6.46
CA GLU A 76 -10.99 -7.75 6.64
C GLU A 76 -10.29 -8.41 7.86
N ILE A 77 -9.52 -7.63 8.64
CA ILE A 77 -8.86 -8.10 9.86
C ILE A 77 -9.71 -7.70 11.06
N PRO A 78 -10.10 -8.63 11.95
CA PRO A 78 -10.92 -8.30 13.13
C PRO A 78 -10.33 -7.16 13.96
N THR A 79 -11.18 -6.22 14.37
CA THR A 79 -10.79 -5.06 15.17
C THR A 79 -10.16 -5.46 16.51
N GLU A 80 -10.55 -6.60 17.09
CA GLU A 80 -9.95 -7.12 18.31
C GLU A 80 -8.47 -7.50 18.14
N ILE A 81 -8.03 -7.76 16.90
CA ILE A 81 -6.63 -8.00 16.57
C ILE A 81 -5.93 -6.68 16.24
N LEU A 82 -6.61 -5.76 15.53
CA LEU A 82 -6.04 -4.45 15.17
C LEU A 82 -5.78 -3.57 16.41
N ASP A 83 -6.74 -3.50 17.32
CA ASP A 83 -6.72 -2.66 18.52
C ASP A 83 -6.10 -3.37 19.74
N LYS A 84 -5.51 -4.56 19.55
CA LYS A 84 -5.03 -5.38 20.66
C LYS A 84 -3.93 -4.63 21.44
N PRO A 85 -4.11 -4.34 22.75
CA PRO A 85 -3.13 -3.58 23.52
C PRO A 85 -1.94 -4.43 23.97
N SER A 86 -2.05 -5.75 23.90
CA SER A 86 -0.99 -6.71 24.21
C SER A 86 -0.39 -7.31 22.94
N ALA A 87 0.78 -7.94 23.07
CA ALA A 87 1.43 -8.59 21.93
C ALA A 87 0.49 -9.61 21.26
N LEU A 88 0.51 -9.64 19.93
CA LEU A 88 -0.24 -10.64 19.16
C LEU A 88 0.34 -12.04 19.42
N THR A 89 -0.55 -13.02 19.51
CA THR A 89 -0.20 -14.43 19.50
C THR A 89 0.28 -14.85 18.11
N PRO A 90 0.97 -16.00 17.96
CA PRO A 90 1.37 -16.50 16.66
C PRO A 90 0.20 -16.64 15.66
N GLN A 91 -0.98 -17.02 16.13
CA GLN A 91 -2.19 -17.16 15.32
C GLN A 91 -2.74 -15.80 14.88
N GLU A 92 -2.78 -14.82 15.78
CA GLU A 92 -3.19 -13.45 15.46
C GLU A 92 -2.20 -12.78 14.50
N HIS A 93 -0.90 -13.05 14.63
CA HIS A 93 0.09 -12.63 13.63
C HIS A 93 -0.18 -13.25 12.25
N GLN A 94 -0.60 -14.51 12.17
CA GLN A 94 -0.98 -15.13 10.90
C GLN A 94 -2.22 -14.48 10.30
N GLU A 95 -3.21 -14.13 11.13
CA GLU A 95 -4.40 -13.40 10.71
C GLU A 95 -4.01 -12.02 10.17
N MET A 96 -3.28 -11.23 10.97
CA MET A 96 -2.79 -9.89 10.60
C MET A 96 -2.07 -9.91 9.26
N ARG A 97 -1.17 -10.87 9.02
CA ARG A 97 -0.40 -10.97 7.77
C ARG A 97 -1.25 -11.16 6.52
N LYS A 98 -2.52 -11.59 6.65
CA LYS A 98 -3.42 -11.71 5.50
C LYS A 98 -3.74 -10.36 4.86
N HIS A 99 -3.63 -9.24 5.60
CA HIS A 99 -3.99 -7.92 5.08
C HIS A 99 -3.25 -7.61 3.77
N VAL A 100 -1.98 -8.03 3.60
CA VAL A 100 -1.21 -7.81 2.37
C VAL A 100 -1.92 -8.42 1.16
N ARG A 101 -2.29 -9.69 1.27
CA ARG A 101 -3.02 -10.39 0.20
C ARG A 101 -4.42 -9.81 0.02
N LEU A 102 -5.07 -9.39 1.10
CA LEU A 102 -6.39 -8.78 1.03
C LEU A 102 -6.34 -7.41 0.35
N SER A 103 -5.28 -6.61 0.57
CA SER A 103 -5.00 -5.36 -0.15
C SER A 103 -4.85 -5.61 -1.64
N PHE A 104 -4.13 -6.67 -2.04
CA PHE A 104 -4.05 -7.06 -3.45
C PHE A 104 -5.43 -7.23 -4.08
N TRP A 105 -6.29 -8.03 -3.46
CA TRP A 105 -7.62 -8.34 -4.00
C TRP A 105 -8.55 -7.13 -3.97
N ALA A 106 -8.47 -6.30 -2.93
CA ALA A 106 -9.21 -5.06 -2.85
C ALA A 106 -8.83 -4.13 -4.01
N ILE A 107 -7.53 -3.91 -4.26
CA ILE A 107 -7.06 -3.07 -5.35
C ILE A 107 -7.38 -3.69 -6.73
N GLN A 108 -7.20 -5.00 -6.87
CA GLN A 108 -7.56 -5.75 -8.09
C GLN A 108 -9.05 -5.60 -8.44
N SER A 109 -9.93 -5.51 -7.44
CA SER A 109 -11.37 -5.31 -7.67
C SER A 109 -11.72 -3.88 -8.12
N MET A 110 -10.86 -2.90 -7.83
CA MET A 110 -11.00 -1.52 -8.33
C MET A 110 -10.65 -1.42 -9.83
N GLU A 111 -9.86 -2.37 -10.34
CA GLU A 111 -9.21 -2.40 -11.67
C GLU A 111 -10.17 -2.48 -12.87
N SER A 112 -11.48 -2.57 -12.67
CA SER A 112 -12.45 -2.53 -13.78
C SER A 112 -12.38 -1.27 -14.66
N GLN A 113 -11.54 -0.28 -14.32
CA GLN A 113 -11.45 1.00 -15.03
C GLN A 113 -10.06 1.42 -15.56
N LEU A 114 -8.90 0.93 -15.09
CA LEU A 114 -7.59 1.41 -15.58
C LEU A 114 -6.42 0.39 -15.38
N GLN A 115 -5.67 0.10 -16.45
CA GLN A 115 -4.42 -0.69 -16.42
C GLN A 115 -3.35 -0.16 -15.43
N ALA A 116 -3.44 1.11 -15.04
CA ALA A 116 -2.52 1.76 -14.12
C ALA A 116 -2.53 1.16 -12.69
N TYR A 117 -3.62 0.48 -12.29
CA TYR A 117 -3.71 -0.16 -10.97
C TYR A 117 -2.87 -1.43 -10.85
N ASP A 118 -2.38 -1.99 -11.96
CA ASP A 118 -1.49 -3.15 -11.94
C ASP A 118 -0.14 -2.87 -11.27
N VAL A 119 0.42 -1.67 -11.50
CA VAL A 119 1.66 -1.22 -10.82
C VAL A 119 1.37 -0.90 -9.36
N VAL A 120 0.25 -0.21 -9.08
CA VAL A 120 -0.17 0.17 -7.72
C VAL A 120 -0.31 -1.06 -6.82
N LYS A 121 -1.03 -2.10 -7.26
CA LYS A 121 -1.23 -3.32 -6.46
C LYS A 121 0.08 -4.04 -6.18
N LYS A 122 1.03 -4.05 -7.13
CA LYS A 122 2.36 -4.66 -6.95
C LYS A 122 3.18 -3.93 -5.89
N ILE A 123 3.20 -2.60 -5.92
CA ILE A 123 3.91 -1.79 -4.91
C ILE A 123 3.24 -1.97 -3.54
N ALA A 124 1.91 -1.86 -3.50
CA ALA A 124 1.12 -1.96 -2.28
C ALA A 124 1.28 -3.32 -1.56
N VAL A 125 1.59 -4.42 -2.24
CA VAL A 125 1.79 -5.72 -1.59
C VAL A 125 3.25 -6.00 -1.22
N ALA A 126 4.18 -5.25 -1.79
CA ALA A 126 5.62 -5.44 -1.59
C ALA A 126 6.17 -4.60 -0.42
N HIS A 127 5.39 -3.70 0.19
CA HIS A 127 5.84 -2.84 1.28
C HIS A 127 6.40 -3.61 2.49
N HIS A 128 5.84 -4.79 2.81
CA HIS A 128 6.39 -5.62 3.89
C HIS A 128 7.61 -6.46 3.50
N GLU A 129 7.96 -6.58 2.22
CA GLU A 129 9.14 -7.35 1.77
C GLU A 129 10.47 -6.73 2.22
N PHE A 130 10.47 -5.45 2.54
CA PHE A 130 11.66 -4.67 2.90
C PHE A 130 11.70 -4.27 4.39
N THR A 131 10.86 -4.90 5.22
CA THR A 131 10.82 -4.68 6.67
C THR A 131 11.75 -5.62 7.43
N THR A 132 11.95 -5.37 8.73
CA THR A 132 12.77 -6.21 9.62
C THR A 132 12.23 -7.63 9.78
N THR A 133 10.93 -7.85 9.51
CA THR A 133 10.29 -9.17 9.54
C THR A 133 9.55 -9.43 8.23
N PRO A 134 10.26 -9.66 7.12
CA PRO A 134 9.65 -9.57 5.80
C PRO A 134 8.61 -10.67 5.55
N TYR A 135 7.45 -10.27 5.05
CA TYR A 135 6.40 -11.16 4.56
C TYR A 135 5.61 -10.52 3.40
N PRO A 136 5.09 -11.32 2.45
CA PRO A 136 5.16 -12.77 2.37
C PRO A 136 6.50 -13.23 1.75
N ARG A 137 7.25 -14.09 2.47
CA ARG A 137 8.49 -14.72 2.00
C ARG A 137 8.14 -16.00 1.22
N ASN A 138 8.93 -16.37 0.19
CA ASN A 138 8.76 -17.53 -0.69
C ASN A 138 8.68 -18.93 0.01
N GLY A 139 7.73 -19.17 0.92
CA GLY A 139 7.69 -20.43 1.68
C GLY A 139 6.31 -20.74 2.27
N LYS A 140 5.68 -21.77 1.69
CA LYS A 140 4.40 -22.41 2.05
C LYS A 140 3.20 -21.46 2.08
N MET A 141 2.81 -21.06 0.88
CA MET A 141 1.57 -20.33 0.58
C MET A 141 0.52 -21.30 0.01
N SER A 142 -0.75 -20.94 0.17
CA SER A 142 -1.91 -21.69 -0.35
C SER A 142 -1.90 -21.70 -1.88
N LEU A 143 -2.54 -22.69 -2.52
CA LEU A 143 -2.68 -22.81 -3.98
C LEU A 143 -3.29 -21.54 -4.65
N THR A 144 -3.97 -20.69 -3.88
CA THR A 144 -4.53 -19.40 -4.31
C THR A 144 -3.50 -18.28 -4.47
N ASP A 145 -2.27 -18.47 -4.02
CA ASP A 145 -1.22 -17.44 -3.97
C ASP A 145 -0.27 -17.50 -5.18
N GLU A 146 -0.48 -18.43 -6.13
CA GLU A 146 0.31 -18.50 -7.37
C GLU A 146 0.14 -17.25 -8.24
N ALA A 147 -1.04 -16.62 -8.24
CA ALA A 147 -1.30 -15.37 -8.96
C ALA A 147 -0.45 -14.20 -8.41
N LEU A 148 -0.26 -14.14 -7.08
CA LEU A 148 0.66 -13.17 -6.47
C LEU A 148 2.10 -13.44 -6.91
N LEU A 149 2.51 -14.71 -7.01
CA LEU A 149 3.87 -15.10 -7.42
C LEU A 149 4.14 -14.88 -8.90
N SER A 150 3.15 -15.03 -9.78
CA SER A 150 3.29 -14.74 -11.22
C SER A 150 3.42 -13.24 -11.47
N GLU A 151 2.68 -12.41 -10.73
CA GLU A 151 2.79 -10.95 -10.82
C GLU A 151 4.06 -10.40 -10.15
N ARG A 152 4.60 -11.09 -9.13
CA ARG A 152 5.93 -10.83 -8.56
C ARG A 152 7.07 -11.06 -9.54
N ARG A 153 6.87 -11.84 -10.61
CA ARG A 153 7.94 -12.40 -11.45
C ARG A 153 8.37 -11.53 -12.64
N ARG A 154 8.07 -10.23 -12.60
CA ARG A 154 8.78 -9.22 -13.40
C ARG A 154 9.43 -8.22 -12.46
N THR A 155 10.73 -8.38 -12.25
CA THR A 155 11.59 -7.42 -11.55
C THR A 155 11.73 -6.16 -12.40
N ASP A 156 10.66 -5.36 -12.47
CA ASP A 156 10.79 -3.98 -12.87
C ASP A 156 11.50 -3.25 -11.73
N LYS A 157 12.68 -2.69 -12.02
CA LYS A 157 13.48 -1.94 -11.04
C LYS A 157 12.68 -0.80 -10.41
N SER A 158 11.74 -0.21 -11.15
CA SER A 158 10.85 0.84 -10.66
C SER A 158 9.94 0.35 -9.53
N ILE A 159 9.27 -0.79 -9.71
CA ILE A 159 8.39 -1.39 -8.68
C ILE A 159 9.18 -1.69 -7.41
N SER A 160 10.38 -2.27 -7.54
CA SER A 160 11.23 -2.56 -6.37
C SER A 160 11.65 -1.29 -5.63
N TYR A 161 11.95 -0.21 -6.36
CA TYR A 161 12.38 1.05 -5.76
C TYR A 161 11.23 1.79 -5.06
N LEU A 162 10.05 1.87 -5.69
CA LEU A 162 8.88 2.50 -5.08
C LEU A 162 8.39 1.73 -3.85
N SER A 163 8.42 0.40 -3.89
CA SER A 163 8.07 -0.46 -2.75
C SER A 163 8.98 -0.22 -1.54
N GLN A 164 10.27 0.05 -1.75
CA GLN A 164 11.20 0.39 -0.67
C GLN A 164 10.84 1.72 -0.02
N ILE A 165 10.43 2.73 -0.81
CA ILE A 165 10.00 4.02 -0.28
C ILE A 165 8.77 3.84 0.61
N VAL A 166 7.76 3.09 0.16
CA VAL A 166 6.57 2.79 0.97
C VAL A 166 6.95 2.04 2.24
N ALA A 167 7.81 1.02 2.15
CA ALA A 167 8.27 0.25 3.31
C ALA A 167 8.98 1.13 4.36
N ILE A 168 9.84 2.06 3.91
CA ILE A 168 10.55 2.99 4.80
C ILE A 168 9.55 3.92 5.49
N ALA A 169 8.59 4.47 4.76
CA ALA A 169 7.55 5.35 5.30
C ALA A 169 6.56 4.61 6.23
N ASP A 170 6.32 3.32 6.02
CA ASP A 170 5.45 2.48 6.86
C ASP A 170 6.06 2.17 8.24
N MET A 171 7.39 2.18 8.34
CA MET A 171 8.11 1.87 9.58
C MET A 171 8.25 3.05 10.56
N THR A 172 7.77 4.25 10.20
CA THR A 172 7.86 5.48 11.02
C THR A 172 6.61 5.73 11.85
#